data_AF-A0A914J4F2-F1
#
_entry.id   AF-A0A914J4F2-F1
#
_cell.length_a   1.000
_cell.length_b   1.000
_cell.length_c   1.000
_cell.angle_alpha   90.00
_cell.angle_beta   90.00
_cell.angle_gamma   90.00
#
_symmetry.space_group_name_H-M   'P 1'
#
loop_
_entity.id
_entity.type
_entity.pdbx_description
1 polymer ?
#
loop_
_entity_poly.entity_id
_entity_poly.type
_entity_poly.pdbx_seq_one_letter_code
_entity_poly.pdbx_strand_id
1 'polypeptide(L)'
;MNITQIREISTMNGHLFRLERSKISSRRSMCDKCKKIMDNCSHCDGCRSTLCKEHWSTSSCTSDYGTRMLKELKSNMIELDYNE
;
A
#
# COMPACT_ATOMS: atom_id res chain seq x y z
N MET A 1 6.36 -4.32 15.23
CA MET A 1 5.87 -3.98 13.87
C MET A 1 5.46 -2.52 13.90
N ASN A 2 6.02 -1.70 13.02
CA ASN A 2 6.37 -0.30 13.33
C ASN A 2 5.30 0.66 12.78
N ILE A 3 4.82 1.63 13.58
CA ILE A 3 3.78 2.63 13.26
C ILE A 3 3.95 3.25 11.85
N THR A 4 5.19 3.36 11.39
CA THR A 4 5.57 3.75 10.03
C THR A 4 4.82 2.96 8.93
N GLN A 5 4.70 1.64 9.05
CA GLN A 5 4.02 0.81 8.04
C GLN A 5 2.53 1.11 7.96
N ILE A 6 1.88 1.36 9.11
CA ILE A 6 0.46 1.74 9.17
C ILE A 6 0.25 3.10 8.51
N ARG A 7 1.12 4.08 8.80
CA ARG A 7 1.07 5.40 8.18
C ARG A 7 1.24 5.32 6.66
N GLU A 8 2.24 4.57 6.20
CA GLU A 8 2.47 4.37 4.77
C GLU A 8 1.23 3.76 4.10
N ILE A 9 0.72 2.61 4.59
CA ILE A 9 -0.46 1.94 3.99
C ILE A 9 -1.70 2.84 4.03
N SER A 10 -1.88 3.64 5.09
CA SER A 10 -3.03 4.54 5.20
C SER A 10 -3.10 5.62 4.11
N THR A 11 -1.96 5.95 3.48
CA THR A 11 -1.89 6.95 2.40
C THR A 11 -2.02 6.37 1.00
N MET A 12 -2.21 5.05 0.87
CA MET A 12 -2.22 4.34 -0.41
C MET A 12 -3.62 4.13 -1.01
N ASN A 13 -4.63 4.90 -0.59
CA ASN A 13 -6.03 4.77 -1.05
C ASN A 13 -6.58 3.33 -1.09
N GLY A 14 -6.23 2.52 -0.10
CA GLY A 14 -6.66 1.11 0.01
C GLY A 14 -5.83 0.12 -0.78
N HIS A 15 -4.79 0.56 -1.49
CA HIS A 15 -3.81 -0.33 -2.09
C HIS A 15 -2.89 -0.93 -1.02
N LEU A 16 -2.50 -2.19 -1.22
CA LEU A 16 -1.41 -2.82 -0.46
C LEU A 16 -0.20 -3.00 -1.36
N PHE A 17 0.84 -2.21 -1.15
CA PHE A 17 2.11 -2.35 -1.86
C PHE A 17 3.14 -3.07 -0.98
N ARG A 18 3.98 -3.89 -1.62
CA ARG A 18 5.11 -4.52 -0.95
C ARG A 18 6.08 -3.47 -0.41
N LEU A 19 6.45 -3.58 0.87
CA LEU A 19 7.45 -2.74 1.50
C LEU A 19 8.82 -3.43 1.50
N GLU A 20 9.87 -2.72 1.11
CA GLU A 20 11.27 -3.11 1.27
C GLU A 20 11.97 -2.11 2.18
N ARG A 21 12.63 -2.60 3.25
CA ARG A 21 13.26 -1.75 4.28
C ARG A 21 12.33 -0.62 4.79
N SER A 22 11.05 -0.95 4.99
CA SER A 22 9.99 -0.03 5.43
C SER A 22 9.61 1.08 4.44
N LYS A 23 9.97 0.96 3.16
CA LYS A 23 9.55 1.88 2.08
C LYS A 23 8.82 1.11 0.98
N ILE A 24 7.93 1.78 0.24
CA ILE A 24 7.24 1.17 -0.89
C ILE A 24 8.26 0.70 -1.93
N SER A 25 8.27 -0.60 -2.21
CA SER A 25 9.06 -1.16 -3.31
C SER A 25 8.49 -0.63 -4.62
N SER A 26 9.33 0.17 -5.29
CA SER A 26 9.00 0.80 -6.56
C SER A 26 10.06 0.38 -7.57
N ARG A 27 9.62 0.09 -8.78
CA ARG A 27 10.48 -0.41 -9.85
C ARG A 27 10.03 0.16 -11.17
N ARG A 28 10.97 0.26 -12.10
CA ARG A 28 10.69 0.69 -13.46
C ARG A 28 9.77 -0.34 -14.14
N SER A 29 8.53 0.05 -14.40
CA SER A 29 7.51 -0.83 -14.98
C SER A 29 6.44 -0.02 -15.70
N MET A 30 5.62 -0.68 -16.53
CA MET A 30 4.49 -0.05 -17.18
C MET A 30 3.37 0.21 -16.15
N CYS A 31 2.92 1.45 -16.04
CA CYS A 31 1.73 1.76 -15.25
C CYS A 31 0.47 1.40 -16.05
N ASP A 32 -0.44 0.64 -15.44
CA ASP A 32 -1.65 0.14 -16.09
C ASP A 32 -2.63 1.26 -16.50
N LYS A 33 -2.56 2.43 -15.85
CA LYS A 33 -3.36 3.61 -16.18
C LYS A 33 -2.66 4.56 -17.16
N CYS A 34 -1.36 4.82 -16.97
CA CYS A 34 -0.60 5.66 -17.92
C CYS A 34 -0.38 4.99 -19.29
N LYS A 35 -0.36 3.64 -19.32
CA LYS A 35 0.13 2.83 -20.45
C LYS A 35 1.55 3.20 -20.90
N LYS A 36 2.37 3.65 -19.95
CA LYS A 36 3.76 4.08 -20.15
C LYS A 36 4.67 3.48 -19.08
N ILE A 37 5.93 3.26 -19.44
CA ILE A 37 6.97 2.85 -18.49
C ILE A 37 7.33 4.05 -17.61
N MET A 38 7.23 3.88 -16.31
CA MET A 38 7.59 4.88 -15.30
C MET A 38 8.56 4.25 -14.30
N ASP A 39 9.47 5.06 -13.74
CA ASP A 39 10.51 4.56 -12.83
C ASP A 39 9.98 4.18 -11.44
N ASN A 40 8.84 4.77 -11.04
CA ASN A 40 8.26 4.63 -9.70
C ASN A 40 6.90 3.93 -9.74
N CYS A 41 6.86 2.73 -10.33
CA CYS A 41 5.67 1.90 -10.33
C CYS A 41 5.69 0.88 -9.19
N SER A 42 4.57 0.73 -8.51
CA SER A 42 4.35 -0.20 -7.41
C SER A 42 3.25 -1.18 -7.77
N HIS A 43 3.44 -2.45 -7.41
CA HIS A 43 2.47 -3.51 -7.66
C HIS A 43 1.58 -3.70 -6.44
N CYS A 44 0.27 -3.55 -6.62
CA CYS A 44 -0.70 -3.76 -5.55
C CYS A 44 -1.07 -5.24 -5.44
N ASP A 45 -0.87 -5.86 -4.27
CA ASP A 45 -1.22 -7.26 -4.05
C ASP A 45 -2.74 -7.52 -4.00
N GLY A 46 -3.54 -6.47 -3.76
CA GLY A 46 -5.00 -6.54 -3.75
C GLY A 46 -5.61 -6.52 -5.15
N CYS A 47 -5.54 -5.38 -5.85
CA CYS A 47 -6.12 -5.24 -7.18
C CYS A 47 -5.23 -5.78 -8.32
N ARG A 48 -4.02 -6.28 -8.01
CA ARG A 48 -3.03 -6.81 -8.96
C ARG A 48 -2.54 -5.82 -10.02
N SER A 49 -2.91 -4.54 -9.89
CA SER A 49 -2.50 -3.49 -10.82
C SER A 49 -1.11 -2.96 -10.47
N THR A 50 -0.36 -2.58 -11.50
CA THR A 50 0.91 -1.87 -11.38
C THR A 50 0.66 -0.38 -11.65
N LEU A 51 0.86 0.46 -10.64
CA LEU A 51 0.50 1.88 -10.68
C LEU A 51 1.70 2.75 -10.35
N CYS A 52 1.86 3.87 -11.07
CA CYS A 52 2.80 4.91 -10.68
C CYS A 52 2.31 5.66 -9.44
N LYS A 53 3.21 6.41 -8.79
CA LYS A 53 2.91 7.24 -7.61
C LYS A 53 1.62 8.03 -7.71
N GLU A 54 1.48 8.78 -8.80
CA GLU A 54 0.30 9.62 -9.05
C GLU A 54 -1.00 8.84 -9.08
N HIS A 55 -1.01 7.68 -9.75
CA HIS A 55 -2.23 6.90 -9.92
C HIS A 55 -2.68 6.19 -8.65
N TRP A 56 -1.76 5.62 -7.88
CA TRP A 56 -2.17 5.02 -6.62
C TRP A 56 -2.47 6.05 -5.54
N SER A 57 -1.91 7.27 -5.62
CA SER A 57 -2.21 8.35 -4.68
C SER A 57 -3.51 9.11 -4.98
N THR A 58 -4.07 8.97 -6.18
CA THR A 58 -5.31 9.66 -6.59
C THR A 58 -6.49 8.72 -6.83
N SER A 59 -6.25 7.43 -7.01
CA SER A 59 -7.32 6.47 -7.26
C SER A 59 -7.40 5.41 -6.18
N SER A 60 -8.65 5.09 -5.79
CA SER A 60 -8.94 4.05 -4.83
C SER A 60 -8.68 2.67 -5.41
N CYS A 61 -8.16 1.78 -4.56
CA CYS A 61 -8.04 0.37 -4.88
C CYS A 61 -9.43 -0.23 -5.10
N THR A 62 -9.55 -1.09 -6.11
CA THR A 62 -10.78 -1.85 -6.39
C THR A 62 -10.93 -3.08 -5.50
N SER A 63 -9.92 -3.40 -4.69
CA SER A 63 -9.91 -4.48 -3.71
C SER A 63 -9.90 -3.90 -2.30
N ASP A 64 -10.63 -4.54 -1.39
CA ASP A 64 -10.66 -4.24 0.04
C ASP A 64 -9.44 -4.78 0.81
N TYR A 65 -8.56 -5.53 0.14
CA TYR A 65 -7.46 -6.26 0.78
C TYR A 65 -6.53 -5.36 1.59
N GLY A 66 -6.10 -4.21 1.05
CA GLY A 66 -5.25 -3.27 1.77
C GLY A 66 -5.96 -2.63 2.96
N THR A 67 -7.25 -2.32 2.82
CA THR A 67 -8.07 -1.79 3.91
C THR A 67 -8.27 -2.80 5.04
N ARG A 68 -8.51 -4.08 4.70
CA ARG A 68 -8.64 -5.16 5.69
C ARG A 68 -7.34 -5.37 6.45
N MET A 69 -6.22 -5.46 5.73
CA MET A 69 -4.88 -5.57 6.34
C MET A 69 -4.59 -4.37 7.26
N LEU A 70 -4.93 -3.15 6.83
CA LEU A 70 -4.77 -1.97 7.68
C LEU A 70 -5.61 -2.04 8.95
N LYS A 71 -6.83 -2.57 8.88
CA LYS A 71 -7.71 -2.77 10.05
C LYS A 71 -7.13 -3.81 11.01
N GLU A 72 -6.65 -4.94 10.50
CA GLU A 72 -5.99 -5.98 11.30
C GLU A 72 -4.74 -5.44 12.01
N LEU A 73 -3.87 -4.71 11.29
CA LEU A 73 -2.68 -4.08 11.86
C LEU A 73 -3.03 -3.08 12.97
N LYS A 74 -4.11 -2.30 12.80
CA LYS A 74 -4.59 -1.36 13.83
C LYS A 74 -5.17 -2.09 15.05
N SER A 75 -5.91 -3.18 14.85
CA SER A 75 -6.49 -3.97 15.94
C SER A 75 -5.41 -4.59 16.83
N ASN A 76 -4.38 -5.18 16.21
CA ASN A 76 -3.26 -5.78 16.93
C ASN A 76 -2.44 -4.74 17.70
N MET A 77 -2.47 -3.47 17.28
CA MET A 77 -1.82 -2.37 18.00
C MET A 77 -2.57 -2.05 19.30
N ILE A 78 -3.90 -2.05 19.27
CA ILE A 78 -4.74 -1.79 20.44
C ILE A 78 -4.60 -2.93 21.46
N GLU A 79 -4.48 -4.18 21.00
CA GLU A 79 -4.24 -5.33 21.89
C GLU A 79 -2.87 -5.28 22.59
N LEU A 80 -1.86 -4.63 22.00
CA LEU A 80 -0.57 -4.43 22.65
C LEU A 80 -0.63 -3.35 23.74
N ASP A 81 -1.36 -2.25 23.52
CA ASP A 81 -1.51 -1.16 24.50
C ASP A 81 -2.43 -1.54 25.68
N TYR A 82 -3.30 -2.55 25.54
CA TYR A 82 -4.22 -2.99 26.61
C TYR A 82 -3.62 -4.05 27.56
N ASN A 83 -2.40 -4.51 27.30
CA ASN A 83 -1.72 -5.55 28.08
C ASN A 83 -0.58 -5.00 28.99
N GLU A 84 -0.56 -3.69 29.25
CA GLU A 84 0.20 -3.04 30.34
C GLU A 84 -0.72 -2.64 31.50
#